data_AF-A0A2K8UDJ8-F1
#
_entry.id   AF-A0A2K8UDJ8-F1
#
_cell.length_a   1.000
_cell.length_b   1.000
_cell.length_c   1.000
_cell.angle_alpha   90.00
_cell.angle_beta   90.00
_cell.angle_gamma   90.00
#
_symmetry.space_group_name_H-M   'P 1'
#
loop_
_entity.id
_entity.type
_entity.pdbx_description
1 polymer ?
#
loop_
_entity_poly.entity_id
_entity_poly.type
_entity_poly.pdbx_seq_one_letter_code
_entity_poly.pdbx_strand_id
1 'polypeptide(L)'
;MGGVNARVDVLTIQQLLNGVAPEESGPLPLLAEDGITGPLTQGAIHKFQKGQQLKVADGRIDPDGPTLRRLNEVSTPGQRAIAQLRAVLGADVPAVRNLAGLGPALRRALRLKRTERTLPDLIRAGREGLRVIEQAMDHVALGAGALASNAQSFRKVDFHFRFGNQPQAQTLQDLGFIRTTFRRLNGVINNPRPSVFGGNPFGVAIFDIDPTGLRPDWRAFTPMQTFEDRRKDGITSGHVYLCDRIDFEAQDLFAHILLHELFHFVDDESKERRIVDAPNGYREGAFKLAHQPRMHNADNYALFTSHVAIGRARLIASQPTLATVIPQDMP
;
A
#
# COMPACT_ATOMS: atom_id res chain seq x y z
N MET A 1 -34.41 9.63 15.34
CA MET A 1 -33.59 9.35 14.13
C MET A 1 -32.24 10.03 14.35
N GLY A 2 -31.13 9.30 14.29
CA GLY A 2 -29.83 9.83 14.69
C GLY A 2 -28.67 9.03 14.12
N GLY A 3 -28.63 8.89 12.78
CA GLY A 3 -27.46 8.33 12.11
C GLY A 3 -26.26 9.24 12.34
N VAL A 4 -25.17 8.70 12.88
CA VAL A 4 -23.92 9.42 13.04
C VAL A 4 -23.25 9.46 11.67
N ASN A 5 -23.01 10.64 11.11
CA ASN A 5 -22.20 10.80 9.89
C ASN A 5 -20.72 10.53 10.23
N ALA A 6 -20.39 9.28 10.54
CA ALA A 6 -19.04 8.90 10.86
C ALA A 6 -18.15 9.19 9.65
N ARG A 7 -17.03 9.87 9.88
CA ARG A 7 -16.12 10.34 8.82
C ARG A 7 -15.76 9.24 7.79
N VAL A 8 -15.62 8.00 8.26
CA VAL A 8 -15.42 6.76 7.48
C VAL A 8 -16.48 6.59 6.39
N ASP A 9 -17.75 6.63 6.80
CA ASP A 9 -18.88 6.31 5.95
C ASP A 9 -19.02 7.42 4.91
N VAL A 10 -18.88 8.67 5.35
CA VAL A 10 -18.93 9.84 4.48
C VAL A 10 -17.85 9.77 3.39
N LEU A 11 -16.62 9.44 3.76
CA LEU A 11 -15.51 9.31 2.82
C LEU A 11 -15.80 8.21 1.79
N THR A 12 -16.30 7.07 2.26
CA THR A 12 -16.70 5.95 1.40
C THR A 12 -17.79 6.38 0.41
N ILE A 13 -18.78 7.13 0.87
CA ILE A 13 -19.84 7.68 0.01
C ILE A 13 -19.27 8.68 -1.00
N GLN A 14 -18.38 9.58 -0.60
CA GLN A 14 -17.74 10.54 -1.51
C GLN A 14 -16.96 9.82 -2.63
N GLN A 15 -16.19 8.78 -2.28
CA GLN A 15 -15.47 7.94 -3.24
C GLN A 15 -16.41 7.18 -4.18
N LEU A 16 -17.49 6.62 -3.63
CA LEU A 16 -18.49 5.92 -4.44
C LEU A 16 -19.18 6.88 -5.41
N LEU A 17 -19.59 8.07 -4.95
CA LEU A 17 -20.19 9.12 -5.76
C LEU A 17 -19.25 9.61 -6.85
N ASN A 18 -18.01 9.94 -6.51
CA ASN A 18 -16.98 10.35 -7.48
C ASN A 18 -16.68 9.25 -8.52
N GLY A 19 -16.96 7.99 -8.17
CA GLY A 19 -16.83 6.85 -9.06
C GLY A 19 -17.99 6.65 -10.05
N VAL A 20 -19.09 7.38 -9.90
CA VAL A 20 -20.24 7.34 -10.83
C VAL A 20 -20.00 8.29 -12.01
N ALA A 21 -20.26 7.84 -13.23
CA ALA A 21 -20.11 8.69 -14.42
C ALA A 21 -21.10 9.88 -14.40
N PRO A 22 -20.76 11.06 -14.96
CA PRO A 22 -21.68 12.20 -15.01
C PRO A 22 -23.02 11.89 -15.68
N GLU A 23 -23.01 11.03 -16.70
CA GLU A 23 -24.20 10.55 -17.43
C GLU A 23 -25.10 9.69 -16.54
N GLU A 24 -24.51 9.01 -15.54
CA GLU A 24 -25.21 8.27 -14.49
C GLU A 24 -25.45 9.13 -13.23
N SER A 25 -25.43 10.46 -13.39
CA SER A 25 -25.67 11.44 -12.32
C SER A 25 -24.58 11.51 -11.24
N GLY A 26 -23.34 11.21 -11.62
CA GLY A 26 -22.15 11.53 -10.83
C GLY A 26 -21.97 13.04 -10.58
N PRO A 27 -21.20 13.41 -9.54
CA PRO A 27 -20.86 14.79 -9.25
C PRO A 27 -19.92 15.37 -10.32
N LEU A 28 -20.24 16.58 -10.79
CA LEU A 28 -19.38 17.38 -11.67
C LEU A 28 -19.50 18.85 -11.23
N PRO A 29 -18.45 19.46 -10.63
CA PRO A 29 -17.14 18.87 -10.33
C PRO A 29 -17.19 17.75 -9.28
N LEU A 30 -16.12 16.95 -9.20
CA LEU A 30 -15.97 15.89 -8.18
C LEU A 30 -15.99 16.46 -6.76
N LEU A 31 -16.42 15.65 -5.80
CA LEU A 31 -16.39 15.97 -4.38
C LEU A 31 -14.97 15.87 -3.83
N ALA A 32 -14.65 16.71 -2.84
CA ALA A 32 -13.49 16.49 -1.99
C ALA A 32 -13.72 15.23 -1.14
N GLU A 33 -12.74 14.33 -1.11
CA GLU A 33 -12.75 13.10 -0.32
C GLU A 33 -12.19 13.36 1.08
N ASP A 34 -12.90 14.21 1.85
CA ASP A 34 -12.48 14.69 3.17
C ASP A 34 -13.20 14.00 4.34
N GLY A 35 -14.24 13.22 4.04
CA GLY A 35 -15.12 12.58 5.02
C GLY A 35 -16.06 13.57 5.72
N ILE A 36 -16.28 14.76 5.16
CA ILE A 36 -17.18 15.79 5.68
C ILE A 36 -18.50 15.77 4.91
N THR A 37 -19.61 15.57 5.62
CA THR A 37 -20.95 15.62 5.01
C THR A 37 -21.40 17.08 4.93
N GLY A 38 -20.84 17.82 3.97
CA GLY A 38 -21.24 19.19 3.66
C GLY A 38 -22.37 19.27 2.63
N PRO A 39 -22.84 20.48 2.33
CA PRO A 39 -23.89 20.72 1.34
C PRO A 39 -23.58 20.14 -0.05
N LEU A 40 -22.30 20.09 -0.44
CA LEU A 40 -21.87 19.49 -1.71
C LEU A 40 -22.07 17.98 -1.73
N THR A 41 -21.65 17.28 -0.65
CA THR A 41 -21.84 15.83 -0.51
C THR A 41 -23.33 15.50 -0.50
N GLN A 42 -24.13 16.20 0.30
CA GLN A 42 -25.59 16.01 0.34
C GLN A 42 -26.26 16.31 -1.00
N GLY A 43 -25.85 17.39 -1.67
CA GLY A 43 -26.31 17.75 -3.00
C GLY A 43 -26.00 16.68 -4.04
N ALA A 44 -24.81 16.09 -3.99
CA ALA A 44 -24.42 14.98 -4.85
C ALA A 44 -25.21 13.70 -4.57
N ILE A 45 -25.45 13.35 -3.30
CA ILE A 45 -26.30 12.21 -2.91
C ILE A 45 -27.71 12.40 -3.47
N HIS A 46 -28.31 13.58 -3.25
CA HIS A 46 -29.66 13.87 -3.70
C HIS A 46 -29.76 13.90 -5.24
N LYS A 47 -28.78 14.50 -5.93
CA LYS A 47 -28.68 14.46 -7.40
C LYS A 47 -28.61 13.03 -7.91
N PHE A 48 -27.77 12.21 -7.30
CA PHE A 48 -27.63 10.80 -7.64
C PHE A 48 -28.94 10.03 -7.43
N GLN A 49 -29.60 10.17 -6.27
CA GLN A 49 -30.88 9.53 -5.98
C GLN A 49 -31.96 9.87 -7.02
N LYS A 50 -32.07 11.16 -7.40
CA LYS A 50 -33.00 11.62 -8.44
C LYS A 50 -32.65 11.06 -9.82
N GLY A 51 -31.39 11.15 -10.20
CA GLY A 51 -30.90 10.69 -11.50
C GLY A 51 -31.05 9.18 -11.70
N GLN A 52 -30.89 8.42 -10.63
CA GLN A 52 -31.10 6.97 -10.60
C GLN A 52 -32.56 6.56 -10.35
N GLN A 53 -33.48 7.52 -10.29
CA GLN A 53 -34.92 7.31 -10.10
C GLN A 53 -35.26 6.46 -8.86
N LEU A 54 -34.49 6.64 -7.77
CA LEU A 54 -34.75 5.93 -6.52
C LEU A 54 -36.04 6.45 -5.88
N LYS A 55 -36.79 5.56 -5.22
CA LYS A 55 -38.07 5.90 -4.56
C LYS A 55 -37.95 7.01 -3.52
N VAL A 56 -36.78 7.16 -2.91
CA VAL A 56 -36.48 8.19 -1.92
C VAL A 56 -35.26 8.98 -2.41
N ALA A 57 -35.43 10.29 -2.53
CA ALA A 57 -34.38 11.24 -2.87
C ALA A 57 -34.38 12.37 -1.85
N ASP A 58 -33.79 12.10 -0.68
CA ASP A 58 -33.79 12.96 0.50
C ASP A 58 -32.37 13.46 0.87
N GLY A 59 -31.36 13.12 0.06
CA GLY A 59 -29.96 13.44 0.34
C GLY A 59 -29.36 12.59 1.46
N ARG A 60 -30.03 11.52 1.91
CA ARG A 60 -29.56 10.60 2.94
C ARG A 60 -29.12 9.26 2.35
N ILE A 61 -28.14 8.65 2.99
CA ILE A 61 -27.75 7.27 2.72
C ILE A 61 -27.89 6.48 4.01
N ASP A 62 -28.81 5.51 3.99
CA ASP A 62 -29.02 4.57 5.08
C ASP A 62 -28.12 3.33 4.90
N PRO A 63 -27.63 2.73 6.00
CA PRO A 63 -27.03 1.40 5.97
C PRO A 63 -27.96 0.40 5.27
N ASP A 64 -27.41 -0.40 4.35
CA ASP A 64 -28.15 -1.36 3.50
C ASP A 64 -29.28 -0.74 2.65
N GLY A 65 -29.35 0.59 2.59
CA GLY A 65 -30.38 1.34 1.91
C GLY A 65 -30.30 1.25 0.39
N PRO A 66 -31.38 1.66 -0.31
CA PRO A 66 -31.42 1.65 -1.78
C PRO A 66 -30.34 2.54 -2.41
N THR A 67 -30.03 3.69 -1.82
CA THR A 67 -28.99 4.59 -2.33
C THR A 67 -27.60 3.96 -2.28
N LEU A 68 -27.22 3.35 -1.15
CA LEU A 68 -25.92 2.69 -0.99
C LEU A 68 -25.78 1.51 -1.95
N ARG A 69 -26.82 0.67 -2.06
CA ARG A 69 -26.83 -0.45 -3.02
C ARG A 69 -26.61 0.05 -4.45
N ARG A 70 -27.33 1.10 -4.87
CA ARG A 70 -27.21 1.63 -6.22
C ARG A 70 -25.85 2.27 -6.47
N LEU A 71 -25.31 3.05 -5.53
CA LEU A 71 -23.96 3.61 -5.64
C LEU A 71 -22.93 2.50 -5.87
N ASN A 72 -23.00 1.43 -5.10
CA ASN A 72 -22.09 0.32 -5.29
C ASN A 72 -22.22 -0.33 -6.68
N GLU A 73 -23.43 -0.42 -7.24
CA GLU A 73 -23.67 -0.96 -8.58
C GLU A 73 -23.02 -0.16 -9.71
N VAL A 74 -23.11 1.17 -9.64
CA VAL A 74 -22.76 2.08 -10.74
C VAL A 74 -21.42 2.80 -10.52
N SER A 75 -20.79 2.61 -9.37
CA SER A 75 -19.47 3.20 -9.08
C SER A 75 -18.34 2.38 -9.69
N THR A 76 -17.58 3.02 -10.59
CA THR A 76 -16.43 2.45 -11.31
C THR A 76 -15.34 1.85 -10.39
N PRO A 77 -14.96 2.47 -9.24
CA PRO A 77 -14.05 1.87 -8.26
C PRO A 77 -14.45 0.48 -7.75
N GLY A 78 -15.73 0.26 -7.42
CA GLY A 78 -16.21 -1.01 -6.88
C GLY A 78 -16.20 -2.14 -7.92
N GLN A 79 -16.49 -1.82 -9.18
CA GLN A 79 -16.38 -2.75 -10.30
C GLN A 79 -14.92 -3.07 -10.63
N ARG A 80 -14.04 -2.05 -10.63
CA ARG A 80 -12.59 -2.24 -10.82
C ARG A 80 -11.97 -3.13 -9.74
N ALA A 81 -12.34 -2.94 -8.48
CA ALA A 81 -11.84 -3.77 -7.38
C ALA A 81 -12.19 -5.27 -7.58
N ILE A 82 -13.43 -5.58 -7.99
CA ILE A 82 -13.81 -6.96 -8.32
C ILE A 82 -13.05 -7.49 -9.54
N ALA A 83 -12.90 -6.67 -10.59
CA ALA A 83 -12.14 -7.09 -11.77
C ALA A 83 -10.68 -7.39 -11.41
N GLN A 84 -10.05 -6.57 -10.57
CA GLN A 84 -8.70 -6.80 -10.06
C GLN A 84 -8.62 -8.06 -9.20
N LEU A 85 -9.56 -8.27 -8.27
CA LEU A 85 -9.62 -9.49 -7.47
C LEU A 85 -9.76 -10.72 -8.37
N ARG A 86 -10.61 -10.68 -9.40
CA ARG A 86 -10.75 -11.79 -10.36
C ARG A 86 -9.50 -12.02 -11.20
N ALA A 87 -8.78 -10.96 -11.57
CA ALA A 87 -7.53 -11.09 -12.30
C ALA A 87 -6.46 -11.83 -11.49
N VAL A 88 -6.49 -11.73 -10.16
CA VAL A 88 -5.50 -12.37 -9.25
C VAL A 88 -6.00 -13.72 -8.71
N LEU A 89 -7.27 -13.81 -8.34
CA LEU A 89 -7.86 -14.94 -7.61
C LEU A 89 -8.78 -15.81 -8.48
N GLY A 90 -9.11 -15.39 -9.70
CA GLY A 90 -9.92 -16.15 -10.63
C GLY A 90 -11.29 -16.55 -10.06
N ALA A 91 -11.58 -17.85 -10.11
CA ALA A 91 -12.85 -18.44 -9.70
C ALA A 91 -13.14 -18.32 -8.19
N ASP A 92 -12.15 -17.98 -7.38
CA ASP A 92 -12.32 -17.79 -5.94
C ASP A 92 -13.16 -16.56 -5.59
N VAL A 93 -13.35 -15.63 -6.54
CA VAL A 93 -14.17 -14.43 -6.36
C VAL A 93 -15.59 -14.71 -6.87
N PRO A 94 -16.63 -14.64 -6.02
CA PRO A 94 -17.99 -14.89 -6.45
C PRO A 94 -18.47 -13.97 -7.58
N ALA A 95 -19.51 -14.40 -8.29
CA ALA A 95 -20.13 -13.69 -9.40
C ALA A 95 -20.94 -12.46 -8.95
N VAL A 96 -20.28 -11.48 -8.33
CA VAL A 96 -20.85 -10.19 -7.94
C VAL A 96 -20.42 -9.07 -8.90
N ARG A 97 -21.22 -8.01 -9.01
CA ARG A 97 -20.91 -6.88 -9.92
C ARG A 97 -19.87 -5.90 -9.34
N ASN A 98 -19.80 -5.78 -8.02
CA ASN A 98 -18.94 -4.84 -7.31
C ASN A 98 -18.57 -5.38 -5.91
N LEU A 99 -17.66 -4.67 -5.24
CA LEU A 99 -17.11 -5.05 -3.94
C LEU A 99 -18.18 -5.15 -2.83
N ALA A 100 -19.24 -4.35 -2.86
CA ALA A 100 -20.29 -4.39 -1.84
C ALA A 100 -21.18 -5.64 -1.93
N GLY A 101 -21.20 -6.32 -3.08
CA GLY A 101 -21.79 -7.64 -3.19
C GLY A 101 -21.04 -8.70 -2.37
N LEU A 102 -19.81 -8.40 -1.93
CA LEU A 102 -19.05 -9.23 -1.00
C LEU A 102 -19.31 -8.72 0.42
N GLY A 103 -19.98 -9.53 1.25
CA GLY A 103 -20.14 -9.21 2.67
C GLY A 103 -18.78 -9.06 3.39
N PRO A 104 -18.72 -8.42 4.58
CA PRO A 104 -17.46 -8.09 5.25
C PRO A 104 -16.54 -9.28 5.50
N ALA A 105 -17.10 -10.42 5.94
CA ALA A 105 -16.32 -11.64 6.19
C ALA A 105 -15.63 -12.16 4.92
N LEU A 106 -16.33 -12.14 3.79
CA LEU A 106 -15.79 -12.60 2.51
C LEU A 106 -14.71 -11.63 1.97
N ARG A 107 -14.92 -10.31 2.11
CA ARG A 107 -13.90 -9.32 1.75
C ARG A 107 -12.59 -9.55 2.51
N ARG A 108 -12.68 -9.76 3.81
CA ARG A 108 -11.54 -10.08 4.69
C ARG A 108 -10.81 -11.34 4.22
N ALA A 109 -11.55 -12.42 3.95
CA ALA A 109 -10.97 -13.67 3.45
C ALA A 109 -10.27 -13.49 2.08
N LEU A 110 -10.90 -12.77 1.14
CA LEU A 110 -10.31 -12.49 -0.17
C LEU A 110 -9.07 -11.60 -0.08
N ARG A 111 -9.01 -10.67 0.88
CA ARG A 111 -7.84 -9.84 1.14
C ARG A 111 -6.64 -10.67 1.57
N LEU A 112 -6.82 -11.56 2.55
CA LEU A 112 -5.76 -12.49 2.98
C LEU A 112 -5.34 -13.41 1.82
N LYS A 113 -6.29 -13.91 1.03
CA LYS A 113 -5.99 -14.76 -0.14
C LYS A 113 -5.23 -14.00 -1.23
N ARG A 114 -5.55 -12.73 -1.47
CA ARG A 114 -4.80 -11.86 -2.39
C ARG A 114 -3.38 -11.66 -1.89
N THR A 115 -3.20 -11.45 -0.58
CA THR A 115 -1.87 -11.36 0.05
C THR A 115 -1.07 -12.65 -0.14
N GLU A 116 -1.69 -13.81 0.12
CA GLU A 116 -1.07 -15.12 -0.11
C GLU A 116 -0.58 -15.28 -1.57
N ARG A 117 -1.43 -14.92 -2.54
CA ARG A 117 -1.05 -14.95 -3.97
C ARG A 117 0.03 -13.96 -4.35
N THR A 118 0.15 -12.85 -3.62
CA THR A 118 1.15 -11.81 -3.86
C THR A 118 2.50 -12.16 -3.23
N LEU A 119 2.54 -13.01 -2.20
CA LEU A 119 3.76 -13.32 -1.45
C LEU A 119 4.95 -13.82 -2.30
N PRO A 120 4.77 -14.71 -3.31
CA PRO A 120 5.88 -15.10 -4.19
C PRO A 120 6.51 -13.93 -4.93
N ASP A 121 5.72 -12.93 -5.33
CA ASP A 121 6.22 -11.73 -5.98
C ASP A 121 7.00 -10.84 -4.99
N LEU A 122 6.53 -10.72 -3.75
CA LEU A 122 7.26 -10.00 -2.69
C LEU A 122 8.61 -10.67 -2.39
N ILE A 123 8.63 -12.01 -2.32
CA ILE A 123 9.85 -12.81 -2.13
C ILE A 123 10.84 -12.55 -3.27
N ARG A 124 10.38 -12.62 -4.53
CA ARG A 124 11.21 -12.35 -5.70
C ARG A 124 11.77 -10.93 -5.64
N ALA A 125 10.91 -9.95 -5.37
CA ALA A 125 11.28 -8.54 -5.29
C ALA A 125 12.34 -8.29 -4.20
N GLY A 126 12.16 -8.86 -3.00
CA GLY A 126 13.13 -8.75 -1.90
C GLY A 126 14.49 -9.37 -2.23
N ARG A 127 14.52 -10.50 -2.96
CA ARG A 127 15.78 -11.13 -3.40
C ARG A 127 16.48 -10.32 -4.47
N GLU A 128 15.75 -9.81 -5.45
CA GLU A 128 16.30 -8.96 -6.51
C GLU A 128 16.83 -7.64 -5.96
N GLY A 129 16.10 -7.00 -5.04
CA GLY A 129 16.56 -5.81 -4.33
C GLY A 129 17.88 -6.05 -3.59
N LEU A 130 17.96 -7.14 -2.81
CA LEU A 130 19.20 -7.54 -2.12
C LEU A 130 20.37 -7.73 -3.09
N ARG A 131 20.15 -8.43 -4.22
CA ARG A 131 21.17 -8.64 -5.25
C ARG A 131 21.67 -7.31 -5.84
N VAL A 132 20.77 -6.37 -6.12
CA VAL A 132 21.15 -5.04 -6.65
C VAL A 132 21.97 -4.26 -5.63
N ILE A 133 21.65 -4.35 -4.34
CA ILE A 133 22.44 -3.72 -3.27
C ILE A 133 23.82 -4.33 -3.16
N GLU A 134 23.94 -5.66 -3.19
CA GLU A 134 25.25 -6.33 -3.12
C GLU A 134 26.13 -5.96 -4.33
N GLN A 135 25.54 -5.88 -5.52
CA GLN A 135 26.24 -5.37 -6.72
C GLN A 135 26.66 -3.90 -6.58
N ALA A 136 25.82 -3.06 -5.98
CA ALA A 136 26.15 -1.66 -5.70
C ALA A 136 27.32 -1.55 -4.70
N MET A 137 27.36 -2.41 -3.69
CA MET A 137 28.50 -2.49 -2.76
C MET A 137 29.78 -2.89 -3.47
N ASP A 138 29.74 -3.89 -4.35
CA ASP A 138 30.90 -4.33 -5.13
C ASP A 138 31.42 -3.18 -6.02
N HIS A 139 30.52 -2.42 -6.65
CA HIS A 139 30.89 -1.24 -7.45
C HIS A 139 31.63 -0.20 -6.60
N VAL A 140 31.10 0.14 -5.44
CA VAL A 140 31.70 1.14 -4.55
C VAL A 140 33.02 0.63 -3.98
N ALA A 141 33.14 -0.65 -3.63
CA ALA A 141 34.35 -1.24 -3.07
C ALA A 141 35.51 -1.33 -4.10
N LEU A 142 35.22 -1.70 -5.34
CA LEU A 142 36.22 -1.89 -6.40
C LEU A 142 36.60 -0.59 -7.13
N GLY A 143 35.76 0.45 -7.06
CA GLY A 143 35.96 1.70 -7.79
C GLY A 143 35.59 1.63 -9.26
N ALA A 144 35.50 2.79 -9.92
CA ALA A 144 34.92 2.95 -11.26
C ALA A 144 35.71 2.29 -12.41
N GLY A 145 36.89 1.72 -12.16
CA GLY A 145 37.79 1.16 -13.18
C GLY A 145 37.82 -0.37 -13.29
N ALA A 146 37.07 -1.10 -12.48
CA ALA A 146 37.08 -2.57 -12.50
C ALA A 146 36.21 -3.16 -13.64
N LEU A 147 36.70 -4.24 -14.27
CA LEU A 147 36.16 -4.90 -15.47
C LEU A 147 34.74 -5.49 -15.37
N ALA A 148 34.03 -5.29 -14.26
CA ALA A 148 32.62 -5.64 -14.10
C ALA A 148 31.88 -4.41 -13.54
N SER A 149 31.38 -3.53 -14.41
CA SER A 149 30.74 -2.29 -13.96
C SER A 149 29.31 -2.56 -13.47
N ASN A 150 29.18 -2.86 -12.18
CA ASN A 150 27.90 -2.80 -11.45
C ASN A 150 27.40 -1.34 -11.24
N ALA A 151 27.83 -0.41 -12.10
CA ALA A 151 27.55 1.02 -12.01
C ALA A 151 26.05 1.31 -12.15
N GLN A 152 25.32 0.53 -12.95
CA GLN A 152 23.87 0.65 -13.08
C GLN A 152 23.13 0.29 -11.77
N SER A 153 23.59 -0.77 -11.09
CA SER A 153 23.05 -1.16 -9.79
C SER A 153 23.31 -0.06 -8.75
N PHE A 154 24.53 0.48 -8.69
CA PHE A 154 24.82 1.62 -7.81
C PHE A 154 23.98 2.86 -8.16
N ARG A 155 23.89 3.25 -9.44
CA ARG A 155 23.06 4.37 -9.90
C ARG A 155 21.60 4.21 -9.46
N LYS A 156 21.06 2.99 -9.52
CA LYS A 156 19.68 2.71 -9.08
C LYS A 156 19.54 2.86 -7.57
N VAL A 157 20.45 2.30 -6.77
CA VAL A 157 20.39 2.46 -5.31
C VAL A 157 20.58 3.93 -4.92
N ASP A 158 21.56 4.63 -5.52
CA ASP A 158 21.80 6.05 -5.28
C ASP A 158 20.60 6.93 -5.65
N PHE A 159 19.87 6.61 -6.73
CA PHE A 159 18.65 7.33 -7.06
C PHE A 159 17.60 7.30 -5.93
N HIS A 160 17.45 6.15 -5.26
CA HIS A 160 16.47 5.98 -4.18
C HIS A 160 16.98 6.45 -2.82
N PHE A 161 18.27 6.35 -2.53
CA PHE A 161 18.84 6.65 -1.20
C PHE A 161 19.75 7.89 -1.14
N ARG A 162 20.14 8.44 -2.29
CA ARG A 162 20.86 9.71 -2.47
C ARG A 162 22.17 9.77 -1.67
N PHE A 163 23.11 8.87 -1.93
CA PHE A 163 24.45 8.91 -1.31
C PHE A 163 25.21 10.17 -1.75
N GLY A 164 25.02 10.62 -3.00
CA GLY A 164 25.61 11.87 -3.50
C GLY A 164 27.14 11.86 -3.44
N ASN A 165 27.74 12.84 -2.77
CA ASN A 165 29.20 12.99 -2.66
C ASN A 165 29.77 12.44 -1.34
N GLN A 166 29.06 11.51 -0.70
CA GLN A 166 29.55 10.90 0.54
C GLN A 166 30.91 10.22 0.35
N PRO A 167 31.77 10.19 1.39
CA PRO A 167 32.96 9.37 1.37
C PRO A 167 32.63 7.91 1.08
N GLN A 168 33.52 7.22 0.35
CA GLN A 168 33.36 5.80 0.00
C GLN A 168 33.06 4.93 1.22
N ALA A 169 33.76 5.16 2.33
CA ALA A 169 33.55 4.44 3.59
C ALA A 169 32.13 4.62 4.15
N GLN A 170 31.61 5.85 4.11
CA GLN A 170 30.24 6.15 4.54
C GLN A 170 29.21 5.47 3.61
N THR A 171 29.43 5.56 2.29
CA THR A 171 28.56 4.90 1.30
C THR A 171 28.49 3.39 1.51
N LEU A 172 29.62 2.74 1.80
CA LEU A 172 29.65 1.30 2.11
C LEU A 172 28.95 0.96 3.43
N GLN A 173 29.06 1.83 4.45
CA GLN A 173 28.33 1.67 5.71
C GLN A 173 26.82 1.75 5.47
N ASP A 174 26.36 2.76 4.73
CA ASP A 174 24.95 2.98 4.42
C ASP A 174 24.39 1.84 3.56
N LEU A 175 25.12 1.39 2.54
CA LEU A 175 24.76 0.19 1.78
C LEU A 175 24.73 -1.07 2.66
N GLY A 176 25.63 -1.19 3.63
CA GLY A 176 25.65 -2.27 4.61
C GLY A 176 24.39 -2.27 5.49
N PHE A 177 23.90 -1.09 5.87
CA PHE A 177 22.64 -0.94 6.57
C PHE A 177 21.45 -1.39 5.71
N ILE A 178 21.32 -0.87 4.49
CA ILE A 178 20.24 -1.26 3.55
C ILE A 178 20.27 -2.78 3.30
N ARG A 179 21.46 -3.36 3.05
CA ARG A 179 21.63 -4.81 2.86
C ARG A 179 21.12 -5.61 4.07
N THR A 180 21.39 -5.13 5.28
CA THR A 180 20.92 -5.79 6.51
C THR A 180 19.40 -5.75 6.60
N THR A 181 18.76 -4.63 6.30
CA THR A 181 17.30 -4.49 6.24
C THR A 181 16.69 -5.47 5.23
N PHE A 182 17.27 -5.59 4.03
CA PHE A 182 16.82 -6.56 3.02
C PHE A 182 17.05 -8.02 3.42
N ARG A 183 18.11 -8.32 4.17
CA ARG A 183 18.31 -9.67 4.73
C ARG A 183 17.23 -10.02 5.76
N ARG A 184 16.83 -9.06 6.60
CA ARG A 184 15.71 -9.24 7.54
C ARG A 184 14.39 -9.41 6.83
N LEU A 185 14.09 -8.56 5.83
CA LEU A 185 12.93 -8.71 4.94
C LEU A 185 12.86 -10.14 4.40
N ASN A 186 13.93 -10.58 3.73
CA ASN A 186 14.01 -11.92 3.16
C ASN A 186 13.91 -13.02 4.23
N GLY A 187 14.49 -12.83 5.42
CA GLY A 187 14.38 -13.77 6.53
C GLY A 187 12.93 -13.99 6.99
N VAL A 188 12.15 -12.90 7.08
CA VAL A 188 10.73 -12.93 7.47
C VAL A 188 9.88 -13.55 6.37
N ILE A 189 9.99 -13.09 5.12
CA ILE A 189 9.08 -13.57 4.07
C ILE A 189 9.43 -14.96 3.51
N ASN A 190 10.67 -15.45 3.68
CA ASN A 190 11.12 -16.76 3.16
C ASN A 190 11.09 -17.91 4.18
N ASN A 191 10.85 -17.66 5.47
CA ASN A 191 10.73 -18.73 6.47
C ASN A 191 9.27 -19.01 6.82
N PRO A 192 8.55 -19.87 6.09
CA PRO A 192 7.31 -20.47 6.58
C PRO A 192 7.66 -21.59 7.55
N ARG A 193 8.27 -21.29 8.70
CA ARG A 193 8.46 -22.36 9.69
C ARG A 193 7.10 -22.67 10.34
N PRO A 194 6.73 -23.95 10.54
CA PRO A 194 5.60 -24.31 11.39
C PRO A 194 5.96 -24.01 12.85
N SER A 195 5.10 -23.29 13.57
CA SER A 195 5.28 -23.07 15.00
C SER A 195 4.95 -24.34 15.74
N VAL A 196 5.92 -24.93 16.44
CA VAL A 196 5.71 -26.15 17.23
C VAL A 196 4.92 -25.85 18.53
N PHE A 197 4.79 -24.58 18.92
CA PHE A 197 4.14 -24.14 20.15
C PHE A 197 2.97 -23.15 19.93
N GLY A 198 2.44 -23.05 18.71
CA GLY A 198 1.24 -22.27 18.40
C GLY A 198 1.46 -20.76 18.35
N GLY A 199 1.93 -20.24 17.21
CA GLY A 199 2.07 -18.79 16.94
C GLY A 199 3.21 -18.44 15.96
N ASN A 200 2.96 -17.50 15.06
CA ASN A 200 3.54 -17.25 13.73
C ASN A 200 5.09 -17.22 13.54
N PRO A 201 5.70 -18.13 12.74
CA PRO A 201 7.14 -18.10 12.42
C PRO A 201 7.49 -17.61 11.01
N PHE A 202 6.61 -16.77 10.45
CA PHE A 202 6.72 -15.92 9.25
C PHE A 202 6.39 -16.55 7.89
N GLY A 203 6.33 -15.75 6.82
CA GLY A 203 5.55 -16.05 5.60
C GLY A 203 4.18 -15.35 5.62
N VAL A 204 3.14 -15.91 4.99
CA VAL A 204 1.82 -15.24 4.86
C VAL A 204 1.15 -14.89 6.20
N ALA A 205 1.45 -15.64 7.25
CA ALA A 205 0.81 -15.49 8.55
C ALA A 205 1.17 -14.17 9.27
N ILE A 206 2.18 -13.42 8.79
CA ILE A 206 2.45 -12.05 9.27
C ILE A 206 1.33 -11.09 8.92
N PHE A 207 0.54 -11.38 7.89
CA PHE A 207 -0.54 -10.51 7.48
C PHE A 207 -1.83 -10.90 8.17
N ASP A 208 -2.49 -9.93 8.78
CA ASP A 208 -3.80 -10.10 9.41
C ASP A 208 -4.75 -8.96 9.02
N ILE A 209 -6.01 -9.06 9.38
CA ILE A 209 -7.02 -8.04 9.14
C ILE A 209 -7.08 -7.10 10.33
N ASP A 210 -7.17 -5.78 10.08
CA ASP A 210 -7.45 -4.82 11.16
C ASP A 210 -8.71 -5.23 11.93
N PRO A 211 -8.60 -5.64 13.21
CA PRO A 211 -9.71 -6.17 13.97
C PRO A 211 -10.69 -5.06 14.38
N THR A 212 -10.27 -3.79 14.30
CA THR A 212 -10.99 -2.65 14.85
C THR A 212 -11.87 -1.95 13.83
N GLY A 213 -11.46 -1.92 12.56
CA GLY A 213 -12.11 -1.10 11.53
C GLY A 213 -12.06 0.41 11.81
N LEU A 214 -11.26 0.86 12.80
CA LEU A 214 -11.21 2.26 13.23
C LEU A 214 -10.30 3.13 12.34
N ARG A 215 -9.68 2.54 11.31
CA ARG A 215 -8.69 3.19 10.43
C ARG A 215 -9.17 3.20 8.97
N PRO A 216 -10.25 3.93 8.65
CA PRO A 216 -10.84 3.93 7.31
C PRO A 216 -9.92 4.46 6.21
N ASP A 217 -9.04 5.39 6.58
CA ASP A 217 -8.20 6.09 5.62
C ASP A 217 -6.95 5.27 5.27
N TRP A 218 -6.67 4.24 6.08
CA TRP A 218 -5.44 3.49 6.04
C TRP A 218 -5.62 2.29 5.11
N ARG A 219 -4.53 1.85 4.50
CA ARG A 219 -4.50 0.69 3.59
C ARG A 219 -3.95 -0.53 4.30
N ALA A 220 -2.87 -0.32 5.04
CA ALA A 220 -2.33 -1.28 5.97
C ALA A 220 -1.58 -0.50 7.06
N PHE A 221 -1.11 -1.20 8.08
CA PHE A 221 -0.16 -0.67 9.05
C PHE A 221 0.58 -1.77 9.78
N THR A 222 1.76 -1.40 10.25
CA THR A 222 2.60 -2.22 11.11
C THR A 222 2.76 -1.55 12.47
N PRO A 223 2.22 -2.13 13.54
CA PRO A 223 2.37 -1.54 14.86
C PRO A 223 3.75 -1.80 15.44
N MET A 224 4.30 -0.80 16.14
CA MET A 224 5.55 -0.98 16.86
C MET A 224 5.38 -1.78 18.15
N GLN A 225 6.44 -2.48 18.54
CA GLN A 225 6.50 -3.29 19.75
C GLN A 225 6.27 -2.46 21.01
N THR A 226 6.80 -1.24 21.04
CA THR A 226 6.62 -0.29 22.16
C THR A 226 5.16 0.11 22.45
N PHE A 227 4.21 -0.21 21.55
CA PHE A 227 2.79 0.04 21.77
C PHE A 227 2.00 -1.19 22.27
N GLU A 228 2.59 -2.40 22.31
CA GLU A 228 1.85 -3.62 22.71
C GLU A 228 1.34 -3.57 24.15
N ASP A 229 2.18 -3.13 25.10
CA ASP A 229 1.87 -3.10 26.54
C ASP A 229 0.64 -2.25 26.92
N ARG A 230 0.08 -1.49 25.97
CA ARG A 230 -1.02 -0.54 26.20
C ARG A 230 -2.28 -0.82 25.38
N ARG A 231 -2.28 -1.83 24.50
CA ARG A 231 -3.37 -2.05 23.54
C ARG A 231 -4.33 -3.14 24.00
N LYS A 232 -5.63 -2.80 24.03
CA LYS A 232 -6.75 -3.72 24.36
C LYS A 232 -7.57 -4.12 23.13
N ASP A 233 -7.14 -3.71 21.94
CA ASP A 233 -7.90 -3.78 20.69
C ASP A 233 -7.55 -4.99 19.83
N GLY A 234 -6.77 -5.95 20.36
CA GLY A 234 -6.35 -7.17 19.66
C GLY A 234 -5.21 -6.96 18.65
N ILE A 235 -4.60 -5.77 18.63
CA ILE A 235 -3.51 -5.44 17.72
C ILE A 235 -2.15 -5.68 18.40
N THR A 236 -1.26 -6.43 17.75
CA THR A 236 0.08 -6.80 18.22
C THR A 236 1.15 -6.36 17.21
N SER A 237 2.40 -6.17 17.60
CA SER A 237 3.51 -5.87 16.68
C SER A 237 3.99 -7.08 15.89
N GLY A 238 3.46 -8.27 16.17
CA GLY A 238 3.76 -9.50 15.44
C GLY A 238 3.11 -9.60 14.04
N HIS A 239 2.36 -8.59 13.62
CA HIS A 239 1.60 -8.60 12.37
C HIS A 239 1.62 -7.27 11.60
N VAL A 240 1.44 -7.40 10.29
CA VAL A 240 1.02 -6.34 9.37
C VAL A 240 -0.49 -6.44 9.20
N TYR A 241 -1.22 -5.37 9.55
CA TYR A 241 -2.68 -5.35 9.49
C TYR A 241 -3.17 -4.72 8.20
N LEU A 242 -4.12 -5.38 7.53
CA LEU A 242 -4.70 -4.96 6.26
C LEU A 242 -6.08 -4.31 6.51
N CYS A 243 -6.24 -3.07 6.04
CA CYS A 243 -7.45 -2.26 6.20
C CYS A 243 -8.35 -2.33 4.95
N ASP A 244 -9.61 -1.91 5.08
CA ASP A 244 -10.59 -2.06 4.00
C ASP A 244 -10.27 -1.26 2.74
N ARG A 245 -9.55 -0.13 2.87
CA ARG A 245 -9.18 0.73 1.74
C ARG A 245 -8.25 0.04 0.74
N ILE A 246 -7.50 -0.99 1.16
CA ILE A 246 -6.55 -1.69 0.29
C ILE A 246 -7.23 -2.49 -0.83
N ASP A 247 -8.53 -2.80 -0.67
CA ASP A 247 -9.30 -3.58 -1.64
C ASP A 247 -9.42 -2.87 -3.00
N PHE A 248 -9.28 -1.54 -3.03
CA PHE A 248 -9.41 -0.72 -4.22
C PHE A 248 -8.10 -0.53 -4.99
N GLU A 249 -6.98 -1.00 -4.43
CA GLU A 249 -5.65 -0.76 -4.99
C GLU A 249 -5.30 -1.77 -6.08
N ALA A 250 -4.77 -1.27 -7.21
CA ALA A 250 -4.27 -2.10 -8.29
C ALA A 250 -3.16 -3.03 -7.81
N GLN A 251 -2.94 -4.16 -8.50
CA GLN A 251 -2.07 -5.23 -8.00
C GLN A 251 -0.64 -4.79 -7.68
N ASP A 252 -0.04 -3.94 -8.52
CA ASP A 252 1.33 -3.46 -8.29
C ASP A 252 1.41 -2.47 -7.11
N LEU A 253 0.39 -1.62 -6.93
CA LEU A 253 0.31 -0.72 -5.78
C LEU A 253 -0.02 -1.48 -4.50
N PHE A 254 -0.87 -2.50 -4.57
CA PHE A 254 -1.13 -3.43 -3.48
C PHE A 254 0.17 -4.09 -2.99
N ALA A 255 0.95 -4.68 -3.91
CA ALA A 255 2.24 -5.28 -3.58
C ALA A 255 3.24 -4.27 -2.99
N HIS A 256 3.28 -3.05 -3.54
CA HIS A 256 4.09 -1.96 -3.02
C HIS A 256 3.73 -1.56 -1.57
N ILE A 257 2.44 -1.46 -1.25
CA ILE A 257 1.97 -1.19 0.12
C ILE A 257 2.40 -2.32 1.06
N LEU A 258 2.30 -3.58 0.64
CA LEU A 258 2.77 -4.70 1.46
C LEU A 258 4.28 -4.62 1.70
N LEU A 259 5.08 -4.24 0.69
CA LEU A 259 6.52 -4.02 0.88
C LEU A 259 6.81 -2.89 1.88
N HIS A 260 6.09 -1.76 1.76
CA HIS A 260 6.22 -0.63 2.68
C HIS A 260 6.04 -1.09 4.14
N GLU A 261 4.94 -1.80 4.41
CA GLU A 261 4.67 -2.32 5.76
C GLU A 261 5.69 -3.37 6.21
N LEU A 262 6.13 -4.24 5.31
CA LEU A 262 7.18 -5.21 5.61
C LEU A 262 8.50 -4.53 6.03
N PHE A 263 8.83 -3.37 5.46
CA PHE A 263 10.03 -2.64 5.87
C PHE A 263 9.90 -1.99 7.25
N HIS A 264 8.68 -1.61 7.68
CA HIS A 264 8.43 -1.31 9.08
C HIS A 264 8.55 -2.55 9.96
N PHE A 265 8.02 -3.68 9.50
CA PHE A 265 8.00 -4.92 10.29
C PHE A 265 9.40 -5.49 10.56
N VAL A 266 10.32 -5.36 9.61
CA VAL A 266 11.68 -5.90 9.71
C VAL A 266 12.72 -4.90 10.23
N ASP A 267 12.25 -3.74 10.65
CA ASP A 267 13.02 -2.78 11.42
C ASP A 267 13.49 -3.40 12.74
N ASP A 268 14.65 -2.98 13.27
CA ASP A 268 15.06 -3.39 14.62
C ASP A 268 14.55 -2.45 15.73
N GLU A 269 13.71 -1.47 15.36
CA GLU A 269 13.11 -0.46 16.24
C GLU A 269 14.12 0.33 17.11
N SER A 270 15.43 0.18 16.87
CA SER A 270 16.44 0.97 17.58
C SER A 270 16.35 2.42 17.13
N LYS A 271 16.49 3.37 18.06
CA LYS A 271 16.32 4.81 17.77
C LYS A 271 17.24 5.29 16.64
N GLU A 272 18.40 4.67 16.49
CA GLU A 272 19.43 5.02 15.52
C GLU A 272 19.23 4.35 14.15
N ARG A 273 18.41 3.30 14.05
CA ARG A 273 18.23 2.53 12.81
C ARG A 273 16.79 2.39 12.34
N ARG A 274 15.87 3.04 13.06
CA ARG A 274 14.45 2.94 12.83
C ARG A 274 14.04 3.26 11.40
N ILE A 275 13.17 2.45 10.83
CA ILE A 275 12.46 2.69 9.57
C ILE A 275 11.09 3.28 9.90
N VAL A 276 10.85 4.49 9.43
CA VAL A 276 9.70 5.34 9.76
C VAL A 276 8.99 5.84 8.50
N ASP A 277 7.78 6.34 8.71
CA ASP A 277 7.10 7.19 7.74
C ASP A 277 7.69 8.58 7.84
N ALA A 278 8.65 8.90 6.97
CA ALA A 278 9.22 10.24 6.98
C ALA A 278 8.12 11.27 6.64
N PRO A 279 8.07 12.43 7.32
CA PRO A 279 7.13 13.49 6.98
C PRO A 279 7.26 13.90 5.51
N ASN A 280 6.15 13.87 4.77
CA ASN A 280 6.10 14.09 3.31
C ASN A 280 6.96 13.10 2.50
N GLY A 281 7.29 11.94 3.06
CA GLY A 281 8.15 10.91 2.47
C GLY A 281 7.42 9.84 1.66
N TYR A 282 6.15 10.04 1.33
CA TYR A 282 5.37 9.09 0.54
C TYR A 282 5.45 9.40 -0.97
N ARG A 283 5.53 8.35 -1.79
CA ARG A 283 5.53 8.36 -3.25
C ARG A 283 6.60 9.30 -3.82
N GLU A 284 6.21 10.26 -4.65
CA GLU A 284 7.12 11.27 -5.19
C GLU A 284 7.78 12.13 -4.09
N GLY A 285 7.14 12.25 -2.92
CA GLY A 285 7.68 12.93 -1.75
C GLY A 285 8.95 12.27 -1.20
N ALA A 286 9.07 10.94 -1.30
CA ALA A 286 10.26 10.19 -0.92
C ALA A 286 11.52 10.69 -1.64
N PHE A 287 11.37 11.19 -2.87
CA PHE A 287 12.47 11.73 -3.66
C PHE A 287 12.85 13.17 -3.31
N LYS A 288 12.05 13.87 -2.51
CA LYS A 288 12.35 15.23 -2.02
C LYS A 288 13.20 15.19 -0.74
N LEU A 289 13.21 14.06 -0.06
CA LEU A 289 13.99 13.86 1.16
C LEU A 289 15.50 13.97 0.90
N ALA A 290 16.20 14.46 1.93
CA ALA A 290 17.66 14.37 2.01
C ALA A 290 18.10 12.91 2.23
N HIS A 291 19.39 12.64 2.07
CA HIS A 291 19.96 11.30 2.22
C HIS A 291 19.53 10.58 3.50
N GLN A 292 19.78 11.18 4.66
CA GLN A 292 19.53 10.55 5.97
C GLN A 292 18.05 10.14 6.14
N PRO A 293 17.05 11.03 5.92
CA PRO A 293 15.66 10.59 5.97
C PRO A 293 15.30 9.48 4.97
N ARG A 294 15.91 9.42 3.78
CA ARG A 294 15.68 8.33 2.81
C ARG A 294 16.19 6.98 3.33
N MET A 295 17.31 6.97 4.05
CA MET A 295 17.85 5.77 4.68
C MET A 295 16.89 5.17 5.71
N HIS A 296 16.03 6.00 6.30
CA HIS A 296 15.11 5.63 7.35
C HIS A 296 13.63 5.67 6.92
N ASN A 297 13.32 5.85 5.63
CA ASN A 297 11.94 5.98 5.18
C ASN A 297 11.46 4.68 4.52
N ALA A 298 10.41 4.05 5.06
CA ALA A 298 9.88 2.78 4.53
C ALA A 298 9.56 2.86 3.03
N ASP A 299 9.01 3.99 2.60
CA ASP A 299 8.63 4.18 1.21
C ASP A 299 9.82 4.23 0.24
N ASN A 300 10.99 4.72 0.66
CA ASN A 300 12.20 4.64 -0.17
C ASN A 300 12.62 3.19 -0.42
N TYR A 301 12.50 2.32 0.57
CA TYR A 301 12.76 0.89 0.40
C TYR A 301 11.70 0.22 -0.47
N ALA A 302 10.42 0.52 -0.26
CA ALA A 302 9.32 -0.03 -1.07
C ALA A 302 9.41 0.42 -2.54
N LEU A 303 9.73 1.70 -2.79
CA LEU A 303 9.93 2.26 -4.12
C LEU A 303 11.14 1.64 -4.81
N PHE A 304 12.28 1.51 -4.11
CA PHE A 304 13.46 0.84 -4.64
C PHE A 304 13.16 -0.61 -5.02
N THR A 305 12.56 -1.37 -4.10
CA THR A 305 12.23 -2.79 -4.29
C THR A 305 11.24 -2.98 -5.45
N SER A 306 10.19 -2.15 -5.51
CA SER A 306 9.21 -2.19 -6.59
C SER A 306 9.86 -1.83 -7.93
N HIS A 307 10.68 -0.77 -7.95
CA HIS A 307 11.36 -0.36 -9.18
C HIS A 307 12.28 -1.46 -9.73
N VAL A 308 13.02 -2.14 -8.85
CA VAL A 308 13.86 -3.28 -9.23
C VAL A 308 13.02 -4.42 -9.80
N ALA A 309 11.90 -4.76 -9.16
CA ALA A 309 11.15 -5.99 -9.45
C ALA A 309 10.20 -5.90 -10.66
N ILE A 310 9.53 -4.76 -10.85
CA ILE A 310 8.52 -4.59 -11.91
C ILE A 310 8.94 -3.57 -12.98
N GLY A 311 10.06 -2.87 -12.77
CA GLY A 311 10.56 -1.84 -13.68
C GLY A 311 9.75 -0.55 -13.66
N ARG A 312 10.32 0.49 -14.28
CA ARG A 312 9.77 1.86 -14.31
C ARG A 312 8.33 1.92 -14.84
N ALA A 313 8.05 1.25 -15.95
CA ALA A 313 6.77 1.36 -16.65
C ALA A 313 5.59 0.91 -15.77
N ARG A 314 5.71 -0.27 -15.15
CA ARG A 314 4.69 -0.80 -14.24
C ARG A 314 4.61 -0.01 -12.94
N LEU A 315 5.75 0.41 -12.40
CA LEU A 315 5.78 1.26 -11.21
C LEU A 315 5.01 2.57 -11.45
N ILE A 316 5.24 3.26 -12.56
CA ILE A 316 4.49 4.48 -12.93
C ILE A 316 3.03 4.18 -13.21
N ALA A 317 2.69 3.08 -13.89
CA ALA A 317 1.30 2.69 -14.11
C ALA A 317 0.54 2.50 -12.78
N SER A 318 1.23 1.98 -11.75
CA SER A 318 0.68 1.82 -10.40
C SER A 318 0.64 3.12 -9.60
N GLN A 319 1.56 4.05 -9.87
CA GLN A 319 1.74 5.31 -9.14
C GLN A 319 2.12 6.45 -10.12
N PRO A 320 1.15 7.04 -10.83
CA PRO A 320 1.42 7.92 -11.97
C PRO A 320 2.23 9.18 -11.64
N THR A 321 2.15 9.68 -10.41
CA THR A 321 2.91 10.85 -9.94
C THR A 321 4.42 10.64 -10.02
N LEU A 322 4.88 9.38 -9.96
CA LEU A 322 6.29 9.02 -10.08
C LEU A 322 6.90 9.32 -11.46
N ALA A 323 6.08 9.49 -12.50
CA ALA A 323 6.56 9.85 -13.85
C ALA A 323 7.35 11.15 -13.88
N THR A 324 7.06 12.06 -12.94
CA THR A 324 7.71 13.38 -12.83
C THR A 324 9.08 13.32 -12.17
N VAL A 325 9.40 12.24 -11.45
CA VAL A 325 10.63 12.13 -10.64
C VAL A 325 11.54 10.99 -11.07
N ILE A 326 11.02 9.91 -11.67
CA ILE A 326 11.83 8.78 -12.15
C ILE A 326 12.26 9.03 -13.61
N PRO A 327 13.56 9.24 -13.89
CA PRO A 327 14.07 9.46 -15.25
C PRO A 327 13.72 8.31 -16.20
N GLN A 328 13.53 8.60 -17.49
CA GLN A 328 13.19 7.59 -18.49
C GLN A 328 14.31 6.57 -18.70
N ASP A 329 15.55 7.00 -18.54
CA ASP A 329 16.77 6.20 -18.70
C ASP A 329 17.19 5.51 -17.39
N MET A 330 16.37 5.58 -16.34
CA MET A 330 16.65 4.85 -15.12
C MET A 330 16.43 3.35 -15.36
N PRO A 331 17.46 2.52 -15.13
CA PRO A 331 17.42 1.09 -15.46
C PRO A 331 16.44 0.32 -14.58
#